data_AF-A0AAP4EEY0-F1
#
_entry.id   AF-A0AAP4EEY0-F1
#
_cell.length_a   1.000
_cell.length_b   1.000
_cell.length_c   1.000
_cell.angle_alpha   90.00
_cell.angle_beta   90.00
_cell.angle_gamma   90.00
#
_symmetry.space_group_name_H-M   'P 1'
#
loop_
_entity.id
_entity.type
_entity.pdbx_description
1 polymer ?
#
loop_
_entity_poly.entity_id
_entity_poly.type
_entity_poly.pdbx_seq_one_letter_code
_entity_poly.pdbx_strand_id
1 'polypeptide(L)' 'MGEEKIKKELLDLYSKWRVSEKSFFEKLKLNHDFKKLEKEQRKLIAKKFSDFAKIDTPLTEKEILELEEYYNNTFI' A
#
# COMPACT_ATOMS: atom_id res chain seq x y z
N MET A 1 11.92 -9.79 16.95
CA MET A 1 12.78 -8.82 16.22
C MET A 1 12.70 -8.96 14.69
N GLY A 2 12.35 -10.12 14.09
CA GLY A 2 12.27 -10.27 12.64
C GLY A 2 11.05 -9.60 11.97
N GLU A 3 9.86 -9.69 12.58
CA GLU A 3 8.63 -9.16 11.99
C GLU A 3 8.60 -7.63 11.87
N GLU A 4 9.16 -6.92 12.83
CA GLU A 4 9.20 -5.46 12.81
C GLU A 4 10.12 -4.92 11.71
N LYS A 5 11.20 -5.66 11.40
CA LYS A 5 12.13 -5.31 10.32
C LYS A 5 11.47 -5.48 8.95
N ILE A 6 10.78 -6.60 8.76
CA ILE A 6 10.03 -6.90 7.53
C ILE A 6 8.94 -5.84 7.28
N LYS A 7 8.20 -5.45 8.32
CA LYS A 7 7.19 -4.38 8.21
C LYS A 7 7.78 -3.02 7.83
N LYS A 8 8.95 -2.65 8.36
CA LYS A 8 9.65 -1.41 7.99
C LYS A 8 10.14 -1.42 6.54
N GLU A 9 10.69 -2.55 6.08
CA GLU A 9 11.12 -2.68 4.67
C GLU A 9 9.93 -2.64 3.70
N LEU A 10 8.82 -3.30 4.03
CA LEU A 10 7.58 -3.22 3.26
C LEU A 10 7.00 -1.81 3.24
N LEU A 11 7.03 -1.10 4.37
CA LEU A 11 6.56 0.28 4.45
C LEU A 11 7.43 1.23 3.60
N ASP A 12 8.75 1.07 3.61
CA ASP A 12 9.67 1.86 2.77
C ASP A 12 9.41 1.62 1.28
N LEU A 13 9.24 0.37 0.87
CA LEU A 13 8.86 0.01 -0.50
C LEU A 13 7.50 0.59 -0.88
N TYR A 14 6.53 0.50 0.03
CA TYR A 14 5.19 1.03 -0.17
C TYR A 14 5.22 2.56 -0.33
N SER A 15 5.96 3.28 0.51
CA SER A 15 6.15 4.73 0.37
C SER A 15 6.77 5.11 -0.98
N LYS A 16 7.83 4.42 -1.41
CA LYS A 16 8.46 4.64 -2.72
C LYS A 16 7.49 4.39 -3.86
N TRP A 17 6.72 3.31 -3.77
CA TRP A 17 5.71 2.96 -4.75
C TRP A 17 4.59 4.01 -4.81
N ARG A 18 4.09 4.47 -3.66
CA ARG A 18 3.01 5.47 -3.53
C ARG A 18 3.40 6.82 -4.12
N VAL A 19 4.69 7.19 -4.04
CA VAL A 19 5.25 8.37 -4.71
C VAL A 19 5.42 8.13 -6.22
N SER A 20 5.93 6.97 -6.62
CA SER A 20 6.13 6.62 -8.04
C SER A 20 4.81 6.54 -8.80
N GLU A 21 3.78 5.96 -8.20
CA GLU A 21 2.45 5.80 -8.78
C GLU A 21 1.50 6.95 -8.40
N LYS A 22 2.01 8.13 -8.04
CA LYS A 22 1.18 9.27 -7.59
C LYS A 22 0.01 9.55 -8.53
N SER A 23 0.23 9.54 -9.84
CA SER A 23 -0.81 9.74 -10.85
C SER A 23 -1.93 8.68 -10.83
N PHE A 24 -1.61 7.44 -10.45
CA PHE A 24 -2.60 6.37 -10.27
C PHE A 24 -3.45 6.62 -9.02
N PHE A 25 -2.82 7.01 -7.92
CA PHE A 25 -3.52 7.38 -6.68
C PHE A 25 -4.37 8.65 -6.82
N GLU A 26 -3.89 9.65 -7.57
CA GLU A 26 -4.66 10.86 -7.89
C GLU A 26 -5.92 10.55 -8.72
N LYS A 27 -5.82 9.64 -9.69
CA LYS A 27 -6.99 9.16 -10.47
C LYS A 27 -8.00 8.41 -9.62
N LEU A 28 -7.54 7.69 -8.61
CA LEU A 28 -8.39 7.01 -7.62
C LEU A 28 -9.04 7.99 -6.62
N LYS A 29 -8.76 9.30 -6.70
CA LYS A 29 -9.20 10.32 -5.74
C LYS A 29 -8.87 9.93 -4.29
N LEU A 30 -7.72 9.29 -4.09
CA LEU A 30 -7.25 8.80 -2.79
C LEU A 30 -6.72 9.94 -1.92
N ASN A 31 -7.55 10.96 -1.69
CA ASN A 31 -7.08 12.12 -0.96
C ASN A 31 -7.00 11.88 0.55
N HIS A 32 -7.84 11.04 1.17
CA HIS A 32 -7.75 10.87 2.64
C HIS A 32 -8.24 9.53 3.22
N ASP A 33 -8.85 8.61 2.47
CA ASP A 33 -9.52 7.47 3.13
C ASP A 33 -9.56 6.19 2.27
N PHE A 34 -8.50 5.40 2.36
CA PHE A 34 -8.36 4.12 1.67
C PHE A 34 -9.39 3.08 2.14
N LYS A 35 -9.93 3.22 3.37
CA LYS A 35 -11.01 2.36 3.87
C LYS A 35 -12.32 2.57 3.09
N LYS A 36 -12.50 3.72 2.44
CA LYS A 36 -13.66 4.04 1.58
C LYS A 36 -13.53 3.54 0.13
N LEU A 37 -12.38 2.99 -0.26
CA LEU A 37 -12.22 2.37 -1.57
C LEU A 37 -13.13 1.16 -1.74
N GLU A 38 -13.58 0.96 -2.97
CA GLU A 38 -14.28 -0.26 -3.35
C GLU A 38 -13.36 -1.47 -3.20
N LYS A 39 -13.96 -2.63 -2.93
CA LYS A 39 -13.22 -3.89 -2.75
C LYS A 39 -12.31 -4.20 -3.94
N GLU A 40 -12.79 -3.95 -5.16
CA GLU A 40 -12.02 -4.17 -6.39
C GLU A 40 -10.81 -3.23 -6.50
N GLN A 41 -10.95 -1.97 -6.09
CA GLN A 41 -9.86 -1.00 -6.06
C GLN A 41 -8.78 -1.43 -5.06
N ARG A 42 -9.18 -1.85 -3.85
CA ARG A 42 -8.23 -2.36 -2.84
C ARG A 42 -7.47 -3.58 -3.33
N LYS A 43 -8.16 -4.53 -3.97
CA LYS A 43 -7.53 -5.70 -4.59
C LYS A 43 -6.56 -5.31 -5.72
N LEU A 44 -6.93 -4.33 -6.55
CA LEU A 44 -6.05 -3.83 -7.61
C LEU A 44 -4.78 -3.21 -7.04
N ILE A 45 -4.90 -2.40 -5.99
CA ILE A 45 -3.76 -1.76 -5.32
C ILE A 45 -2.85 -2.83 -4.69
N ALA A 46 -3.43 -3.78 -3.96
CA ALA A 46 -2.68 -4.89 -3.35
C ALA A 46 -1.91 -5.70 -4.41
N LYS A 47 -2.56 -6.01 -5.55
CA LYS A 47 -1.91 -6.70 -6.66
C LYS A 47 -0.76 -5.88 -7.25
N LYS A 48 -1.02 -4.63 -7.63
CA LYS A 48 0.00 -3.75 -8.23
C LYS A 48 1.20 -3.54 -7.31
N PHE A 49 0.96 -3.34 -6.01
CA PHE A 49 2.05 -3.20 -5.05
C PHE A 49 2.85 -4.50 -4.91
N SER A 50 2.18 -5.65 -4.88
CA SER A 50 2.85 -6.95 -4.79
C SER A 50 3.72 -7.22 -6.02
N ASP A 51 3.24 -6.87 -7.22
CA ASP A 51 4.03 -6.90 -8.46
C ASP A 51 5.27 -5.97 -8.35
N PHE A 52 5.09 -4.74 -7.85
CA PHE A 52 6.20 -3.80 -7.66
C PHE A 52 7.24 -4.30 -6.65
N ALA A 53 6.78 -4.82 -5.52
CA ALA A 53 7.60 -5.35 -4.45
C ALA A 53 8.14 -6.77 -4.75
N LYS A 54 7.79 -7.35 -5.91
CA LYS A 54 8.18 -8.71 -6.35
C LYS A 54 7.87 -9.78 -5.30
N ILE A 55 6.70 -9.66 -4.67
CA ILE A 55 6.24 -10.62 -3.66
C ILE A 55 5.53 -11.75 -4.39
N ASP A 56 6.00 -12.99 -4.23
CA ASP A 56 5.41 -14.19 -4.84
C ASP A 56 3.93 -14.37 -4.50
N THR A 57 3.55 -14.05 -3.25
CA THR A 57 2.17 -14.08 -2.79
C THR A 57 1.62 -12.66 -2.70
N PRO A 58 0.59 -12.30 -3.47
CA PRO A 58 0.00 -10.98 -3.39
C PRO A 58 -0.51 -10.68 -1.98
N LEU A 59 -0.24 -9.46 -1.52
CA LEU A 59 -0.74 -8.96 -0.25
C LEU A 59 -2.27 -9.03 -0.20
N THR A 60 -2.77 -9.35 0.98
CA THR A 60 -4.21 -9.38 1.22
C THR A 60 -4.79 -7.97 1.37
N GLU A 61 -6.13 -7.86 1.27
CA GLU A 61 -6.83 -6.58 1.52
C GLU A 61 -6.53 -6.02 2.92
N LYS A 62 -6.30 -6.88 3.91
CA LYS A 62 -5.97 -6.45 5.27
C LYS A 62 -4.56 -5.88 5.35
N GLU A 63 -3.59 -6.55 4.74
CA GLU A 63 -2.19 -6.11 4.79
C GLU A 63 -1.96 -4.79 4.06
N ILE A 64 -2.61 -4.58 2.90
CA ILE A 64 -2.52 -3.31 2.19
C ILE A 64 -3.17 -2.16 2.97
N LEU A 65 -4.26 -2.44 3.71
CA LEU A 65 -4.90 -1.47 4.59
C LEU A 65 -4.02 -1.12 5.79
N GLU A 66 -3.36 -2.10 6.40
CA GLU A 66 -2.39 -1.85 7.46
C GLU A 66 -1.23 -0.98 6.94
N LEU A 67 -0.63 -1.33 5.79
CA LEU A 67 0.45 -0.54 5.19
C LEU A 67 0.04 0.90 4.90
N GLU A 68 -1.16 1.12 4.39
CA GLU A 68 -1.66 2.47 4.14
C GLU A 68 -1.92 3.24 5.44
N GLU A 69 -2.43 2.59 6.49
CA GLU A 69 -2.60 3.21 7.80
C GLU A 69 -1.25 3.60 8.42
N TYR A 70 -0.25 2.72 8.31
CA TYR A 70 1.13 3.04 8.73
C TYR A 70 1.73 4.17 7.89
N TYR A 71 1.52 4.18 6.57
CA TYR A 71 1.98 5.25 5.69
C TYR A 71 1.38 6.59 6.10
N ASN A 72 0.05 6.65 6.28
CA ASN A 72 -0.63 7.87 6.68
C ASN A 72 -0.21 8.35 8.07
N ASN A 73 -0.02 7.44 9.05
CA ASN A 73 0.45 7.82 10.38
C ASN A 73 1.92 8.28 10.42
N THR A 74 2.73 7.92 9.42
CA THR A 74 4.18 8.21 9.39
C THR A 74 4.53 9.40 8.51
N PHE A 75 3.77 9.66 7.45
CA PHE A 75 4.12 10.63 6.40
C PHE A 75 3.08 11.74 6.16
N ILE A 76 1.94 11.74 6.86
CA ILE A 76 0.97 12.85 6.94
C ILE A 76 1.14 13.55 8.29
#